data_AF-A0A961UBS1-F1
#
_entry.id   AF-A0A961UBS1-F1
#
_cell.length_a   1.000
_cell.length_b   1.000
_cell.length_c   1.000
_cell.angle_alpha   90.00
_cell.angle_beta   90.00
_cell.angle_gamma   90.00
#
_symmetry.space_group_name_H-M   'P 1'
#
loop_
_entity.id
_entity.type
_entity.pdbx_description
1 polymer ?
#
loop_
_entity_poly.entity_id
_entity_poly.type
_entity_poly.pdbx_seq_one_letter_code
_entity_poly.pdbx_strand_id
1 'polypeptide(L)' 'NGACVIEAPEIFDLDDEGELVVLKETPSEDQRAELEAAVRMCPKHALRIEG' A
#
# COMPACT_ATOMS: atom_id res chain seq x y z
N ASN A 1 -2.65 -9.61 8.40
CA ASN A 1 -1.24 -9.16 8.44
C ASN A 1 -1.09 -7.95 7.54
N GLY A 2 -0.88 -6.75 8.10
CA GLY A 2 -0.78 -5.47 7.38
C GLY A 2 0.58 -5.23 6.73
N ALA A 3 1.17 -6.24 6.09
CA ALA A 3 2.52 -6.14 5.52
C ALA A 3 2.63 -5.04 4.44
N CYS A 4 1.55 -4.75 3.71
CA CYS A 4 1.53 -3.65 2.75
C CYS A 4 1.62 -2.26 3.40
N VAL A 5 1.11 -2.08 4.62
CA VAL A 5 1.22 -0.82 5.38
C VAL A 5 2.64 -0.63 5.91
N ILE A 6 3.37 -1.71 6.20
CA ILE A 6 4.76 -1.63 6.64
C ILE A 6 5.68 -1.13 5.51
N GLU A 7 5.43 -1.56 4.27
CA GLU A 7 6.25 -1.19 3.11
C GLU A 7 5.95 0.23 2.59
N ALA A 8 4.72 0.72 2.77
CA ALA A 8 4.32 2.05 2.32
C ALA A 8 3.34 2.72 3.30
N PRO A 9 3.78 3.07 4.53
CA PRO A 9 2.94 3.63 5.59
C PRO A 9 2.44 5.04 5.28
N GLU A 10 3.11 5.75 4.37
CA GLU A 10 2.69 7.08 3.94
C GLU A 10 1.58 7.04 2.86
N ILE A 11 1.28 5.86 2.33
CA ILE A 11 0.34 5.64 1.21
C ILE A 11 -0.85 4.80 1.65
N PHE A 12 -0.62 3.79 2.50
CA PHE A 12 -1.64 2.87 2.97
C PHE A 12 -1.73 2.85 4.49
N ASP A 13 -2.93 2.62 5.00
CA ASP A 13 -3.19 2.36 6.40
C ASP A 13 -4.21 1.21 6.56
N LEU A 14 -4.37 0.71 7.78
CA LEU A 14 -5.49 -0.14 8.15
C LEU A 14 -6.41 0.63 9.09
N ASP A 15 -7.72 0.62 8.82
CA ASP A 15 -8.68 1.16 9.77
C ASP A 15 -8.84 0.27 11.01
N ASP A 16 -9.67 0.72 11.96
CA ASP A 16 -9.97 0.00 13.20
C ASP A 16 -10.60 -1.39 12.96
N GLU A 17 -11.14 -1.63 11.76
CA GLU A 17 -11.73 -2.90 11.33
C GLU A 17 -10.69 -3.80 10.60
N GLY A 18 -9.49 -3.28 10.34
CA GLY A 18 -8.41 -3.99 9.67
C GLY A 18 -8.53 -4.00 8.14
N GLU A 19 -9.34 -3.09 7.59
CA GLU A 19 -9.50 -2.89 6.15
C GLU A 19 -8.51 -1.86 5.63
N LEU A 20 -8.06 -2.05 4.38
CA LEU A 20 -7.03 -1.21 3.78
C LEU A 20 -7.61 0.12 3.35
N VAL A 21 -7.01 1.20 3.83
CA VAL A 21 -7.33 2.58 3.45
C VAL A 21 -6.17 3.16 2.67
N VAL A 22 -6.48 3.89 1.59
CA VAL A 22 -5.48 4.64 0.80
C VAL A 22 -5.40 6.06 1.36
N LEU A 23 -4.26 6.41 1.96
CA LEU A 23 -3.97 7.75 2.47
C LEU A 23 -3.55 8.71 1.35
N LYS A 24 -2.91 8.18 0.30
CA LYS A 24 -2.40 8.96 -0.83
C LYS A 24 -2.73 8.29 -2.16
N GLU A 25 -3.72 8.83 -2.85
CA GLU A 25 -4.18 8.30 -4.15
C GLU A 25 -3.19 8.58 -5.30
N THR A 26 -2.39 9.64 -5.17
CA THR A 26 -1.39 10.07 -6.17
C THR A 26 0.01 10.16 -5.56
N PRO A 27 0.64 9.02 -5.26
CA PRO A 27 2.03 8.97 -4.82
C PRO A 27 2.98 9.47 -5.91
N SER A 28 4.10 10.07 -5.51
CA SER A 28 5.11 10.57 -6.46
C SER A 28 5.89 9.42 -7.08
N GLU A 29 6.54 9.66 -8.22
CA GLU A 29 7.36 8.63 -8.88
C GLU A 29 8.50 8.11 -7.99
N ASP A 30 9.01 8.93 -7.08
CA ASP A 30 10.04 8.52 -6.11
C ASP A 30 9.54 7.43 -5.13
N GLN A 31 8.24 7.38 -4.87
CA GLN A 31 7.60 6.40 -3.99
C GLN A 31 7.19 5.11 -4.73
N ARG A 32 7.50 5.02 -6.03
CA ARG A 32 7.16 3.85 -6.85
C ARG A 32 7.77 2.56 -6.33
N ALA A 33 9.00 2.62 -5.81
CA ALA A 33 9.65 1.45 -5.21
C ALA A 33 8.90 0.92 -3.98
N GLU A 34 8.36 1.82 -3.15
CA GLU A 34 7.57 1.49 -1.95
C GLU A 34 6.21 0.88 -2.35
N LEU A 35 5.55 1.42 -3.38
CA LEU A 35 4.33 0.85 -3.95
C LEU A 35 4.54 -0.57 -4.46
N GLU A 36 5.61 -0.80 -5.22
CA GLU A 36 5.93 -2.12 -5.76
C GLU A 36 6.26 -3.13 -4.65
N ALA A 37 6.90 -2.68 -3.56
CA ALA A 37 7.12 -3.51 -2.38
C ALA A 37 5.80 -3.82 -1.67
N ALA A 38 4.95 -2.83 -1.42
CA ALA A 38 3.65 -2.99 -0.77
C ALA A 38 2.72 -3.95 -1.55
N VAL A 39 2.70 -3.86 -2.88
CA VAL A 39 1.94 -4.78 -3.75
C VAL A 39 2.45 -6.21 -3.65
N ARG A 40 3.78 -6.40 -3.69
CA ARG A 40 4.41 -7.74 -3.58
C ARG A 40 4.21 -8.37 -2.20
N MET A 41 4.25 -7.55 -1.15
CA MET A 41 4.12 -8.00 0.24
C MET A 41 2.67 -8.12 0.68
N CYS A 42 1.70 -7.61 -0.08
CA CYS A 42 0.29 -7.71 0.24
C CYS A 42 -0.17 -9.17 0.21
N PRO A 43 -0.42 -9.82 1.37
CA PRO A 43 -0.74 -11.25 1.40
C PRO A 43 -2.13 -11.54 0.81
N LYS A 44 -3.00 -10.52 0.75
CA LYS A 44 -4.34 -10.62 0.16
C LYS A 44 -4.34 -10.39 -1.36
N HIS A 45 -3.20 -10.02 -1.97
CA HIS A 45 -3.10 -9.63 -3.38
C HIS A 45 -4.15 -8.56 -3.80
N ALA A 46 -4.53 -7.69 -2.85
CA ALA A 46 -5.58 -6.70 -3.04
C ALA A 46 -5.10 -5.46 -3.80
N LEU A 47 -3.79 -5.21 -3.83
CA LEU A 47 -3.18 -4.04 -4.44
C LEU A 47 -2.75 -4.31 -5.89
N ARG A 48 -2.98 -3.33 -6.77
CA ARG A 48 -2.46 -3.27 -8.15
C ARG A 48 -2.01 -1.86 -8.47
N ILE A 49 -0.93 -1.73 -9.23
CA ILE A 49 -0.47 -0.45 -9.78
C ILE A 49 -1.01 -0.39 -11.22
N GLU A 50 -1.83 0.61 -11.49
CA GLU A 50 -2.27 0.94 -12.85
C GLU A 50 -1.55 2.21 -13.32
N GLY A 51 -1.07 2.19 -14.56
CA GLY A 51 -0.32 3.28 -15.19
C GLY A 51 -0.62 3.32 -16.68
#